data_AF-A0A3L7A673-F1
#
_entry.id   AF-A0A3L7A673-F1
#
_cell.length_a   1.000
_cell.length_b   1.000
_cell.length_c   1.000
_cell.angle_alpha   90.00
_cell.angle_beta   90.00
_cell.angle_gamma   90.00
#
_symmetry.space_group_name_H-M   'P 1'
#
loop_
_entity.id
_entity.type
_entity.pdbx_description
1 polymer ?
#
loop_
_entity_poly.entity_id
_entity_poly.type
_entity_poly.pdbx_seq_one_letter_code
_entity_poly.pdbx_strand_id
1 'polypeptide(L)'
;MMTDNSLQAFIDESSANRSGNRQEYLIGAALVATKALEVSRDLVRPLLLPGQVKLHWTDENERRRDAIITRILELNQVSVVVAHLDAPQRKNERFRRKCLETLYYEFQEMSINTLTLESRTGPQDNQDITHVRGLQSRGLVEMRTSESLAPEQDERS
;
A
#
# COMPACT_ATOMS: atom_id res chain seq x y z
N MET A 1 -19.36 23.60 10.87
CA MET A 1 -18.78 22.34 11.37
C MET A 1 -17.73 21.92 10.36
N MET A 2 -16.45 22.19 10.62
CA MET A 2 -15.38 21.68 9.75
C MET A 2 -15.33 20.18 9.99
N THR A 3 -15.82 19.39 9.03
CA THR A 3 -15.62 17.95 9.07
C THR A 3 -14.13 17.72 8.92
N ASP A 4 -13.49 17.24 9.99
CA ASP A 4 -12.16 16.67 9.90
C ASP A 4 -12.24 15.48 8.93
N ASN A 5 -11.86 15.74 7.69
CA ASN A 5 -11.86 14.76 6.61
C ASN A 5 -10.45 14.22 6.42
N SER A 6 -9.68 14.12 7.51
CA SER A 6 -8.36 13.50 7.53
C SER A 6 -8.43 12.11 6.88
N LEU A 7 -7.72 11.96 5.77
CA LEU A 7 -7.58 10.70 5.03
C LEU A 7 -6.33 9.96 5.53
N GLN A 8 -6.45 8.65 5.66
CA GLN A 8 -5.32 7.75 5.83
C GLN A 8 -5.12 6.96 4.53
N ALA A 9 -3.87 6.87 4.09
CA ALA A 9 -3.51 6.08 2.91
C ALA A 9 -2.92 4.74 3.34
N PHE A 10 -3.52 3.64 2.89
CA PHE A 10 -3.01 2.29 3.06
C PHE A 10 -2.39 1.84 1.74
N ILE A 11 -1.09 1.60 1.76
CA ILE A 11 -0.28 1.38 0.56
C ILE A 11 0.08 -0.11 0.46
N ASP A 12 -0.19 -0.69 -0.71
CA ASP A 12 0.18 -2.05 -1.07
C ASP A 12 0.90 -2.08 -2.42
N GLU A 13 1.68 -3.12 -2.67
CA GLU A 13 2.49 -3.24 -3.88
C GLU A 13 2.31 -4.56 -4.62
N SER A 14 2.43 -4.50 -5.94
CA SER A 14 2.38 -5.66 -6.80
C SER A 14 3.49 -5.59 -7.84
N SER A 15 4.12 -6.73 -8.13
CA SER A 15 5.11 -6.82 -9.20
C SER A 15 4.87 -8.05 -10.06
N ALA A 16 4.96 -7.88 -11.37
CA ALA A 16 4.72 -8.95 -12.32
C ALA A 16 5.70 -8.87 -13.50
N ASN A 17 6.22 -10.03 -13.89
CA ASN A 17 6.90 -10.15 -15.18
C ASN A 17 5.86 -10.25 -16.29
N ARG A 18 5.99 -9.39 -17.30
CA ARG A 18 5.10 -9.29 -18.46
C ARG A 18 5.81 -9.83 -19.71
N SER A 19 5.03 -10.10 -20.75
CA SER A 19 5.57 -10.53 -22.05
C SER A 19 6.54 -9.48 -22.62
N GLY A 20 7.48 -9.94 -23.45
CA GLY A 20 8.51 -9.06 -24.03
C GLY A 20 9.63 -8.68 -23.06
N ASN A 21 9.91 -9.51 -22.05
CA ASN A 21 10.98 -9.29 -21.07
C ASN A 21 10.85 -7.91 -20.42
N ARG A 22 9.67 -7.64 -19.84
CA ARG A 22 9.36 -6.42 -19.10
C ARG A 22 8.91 -6.78 -17.69
N GLN A 23 9.21 -5.91 -16.75
CA GLN A 23 8.71 -6.00 -15.39
C GLN A 23 7.82 -4.80 -15.10
N GLU A 24 6.61 -5.09 -14.67
CA GLU A 24 5.66 -4.10 -14.18
C GLU A 24 5.70 -4.07 -12.67
N TYR A 25 5.81 -2.87 -12.11
CA TYR A 25 5.79 -2.60 -10.69
C TYR A 25 4.68 -1.60 -10.37
N LEU A 26 3.79 -1.97 -9.48
CA LEU A 26 2.62 -1.20 -9.09
C LEU A 26 2.70 -0.90 -7.61
N ILE A 27 2.40 0.34 -7.24
CA ILE A 27 2.02 0.68 -5.88
C ILE A 27 0.60 1.24 -5.93
N GLY A 28 -0.28 0.62 -5.16
CA GLY A 28 -1.66 1.05 -4.97
C GLY A 28 -1.82 1.67 -3.59
N ALA A 29 -2.73 2.62 -3.46
CA ALA A 29 -3.10 3.23 -2.19
C ALA A 29 -4.62 3.34 -2.06
N ALA A 30 -5.16 2.80 -0.98
CA ALA A 30 -6.54 3.01 -0.57
C ALA A 30 -6.60 4.23 0.36
N LEU A 31 -7.35 5.26 -0.05
CA LEU A 31 -7.57 6.48 0.73
C LEU A 31 -8.87 6.36 1.50
N VAL A 32 -8.76 6.25 2.82
CA VAL A 32 -9.90 6.02 3.72
C VAL A 32 -10.04 7.19 4.68
N ALA A 33 -11.24 7.74 4.80
CA ALA A 33 -11.52 8.77 5.80
C ALA A 33 -11.32 8.19 7.21
N THR A 34 -10.67 8.93 8.09
CA THR A 34 -10.36 8.48 9.47
C THR A 34 -11.62 7.98 10.20
N LYS A 35 -12.75 8.67 10.03
CA LYS A 35 -14.06 8.28 10.59
C LYS A 35 -14.62 6.95 10.08
N ALA A 36 -14.16 6.49 8.91
CA ALA A 36 -14.64 5.28 8.25
C ALA A 36 -13.71 4.08 8.50
N LEU A 37 -12.61 4.23 9.24
CA LEU A 37 -11.62 3.17 9.43
C LEU A 37 -12.19 1.93 10.12
N GLU A 38 -12.92 2.09 11.22
CA GLU A 38 -13.50 0.95 11.93
C GLU A 38 -14.57 0.26 11.09
N VAL A 39 -15.43 1.02 10.44
CA VAL A 39 -16.42 0.46 9.49
C VAL A 39 -15.73 -0.31 8.36
N SER A 40 -14.63 0.22 7.84
CA SER A 40 -13.86 -0.44 6.79
C SER A 40 -13.22 -1.74 7.29
N ARG A 41 -12.69 -1.75 8.52
CA ARG A 41 -12.15 -2.95 9.16
C ARG A 41 -13.23 -4.00 9.38
N ASP A 42 -14.41 -3.61 9.85
CA ASP A 42 -15.54 -4.52 10.08
C ASP A 42 -16.08 -5.14 8.79
N LEU A 43 -15.97 -4.43 7.67
CA LEU A 43 -16.35 -4.96 6.35
C LEU A 43 -15.31 -5.93 5.77
N VAL A 44 -14.01 -5.66 5.96
CA VAL A 44 -12.93 -6.45 5.35
C VAL A 44 -12.52 -7.65 6.21
N ARG A 45 -12.48 -7.53 7.54
CA ARG A 45 -12.04 -8.61 8.44
C ARG A 45 -12.80 -9.94 8.25
N PRO A 46 -14.13 -9.96 8.03
CA PRO A 46 -14.87 -11.20 7.82
C PRO A 46 -14.49 -11.97 6.54
N LEU A 47 -13.71 -11.37 5.63
CA LEU A 47 -13.21 -12.04 4.42
C LEU A 47 -12.04 -13.00 4.72
N LEU A 48 -11.39 -12.83 5.87
CA LEU A 48 -10.30 -13.69 6.33
C LEU A 48 -10.82 -15.10 6.61
N LEU A 49 -10.09 -16.11 6.11
CA LEU A 49 -10.31 -17.50 6.50
C LEU A 49 -9.82 -17.75 7.93
N PRO A 50 -10.32 -18.80 8.60
CA PRO A 50 -9.80 -19.21 9.90
C PRO A 50 -8.26 -19.34 9.88
N GLY A 51 -7.58 -18.64 10.79
CA GLY A 51 -6.12 -18.62 10.89
C GLY A 51 -5.42 -17.62 9.97
N GLN A 52 -6.11 -16.94 9.05
CA GLN A 52 -5.53 -15.87 8.26
C GLN A 52 -5.44 -14.57 9.06
N VAL A 53 -4.27 -13.95 9.01
CA VAL A 53 -4.00 -12.62 9.56
C VAL A 53 -4.16 -11.51 8.52
N LYS A 54 -4.06 -11.85 7.22
CA LYS A 54 -4.26 -10.95 6.08
C LYS A 54 -4.83 -11.70 4.87
N LEU A 55 -5.41 -10.96 3.91
CA LEU A 55 -5.90 -11.51 2.65
C LEU A 55 -4.71 -11.77 1.70
N HIS A 56 -4.66 -12.96 1.10
CA HIS A 56 -3.61 -13.36 0.15
C HIS A 56 -4.18 -13.49 -1.27
N TRP A 57 -4.29 -12.36 -1.99
CA TRP A 57 -4.97 -12.28 -3.31
C TRP A 57 -4.57 -13.38 -4.30
N THR A 58 -3.28 -13.71 -4.40
CA THR A 58 -2.76 -14.72 -5.33
C THR A 58 -3.32 -16.10 -5.06
N ASP A 59 -3.47 -16.48 -3.79
CA ASP A 59 -3.91 -17.80 -3.36
C ASP A 59 -5.44 -17.93 -3.34
N GLU A 60 -6.15 -16.82 -3.55
CA GLU A 60 -7.61 -16.81 -3.61
C GLU A 60 -8.14 -17.45 -4.89
N ASN A 61 -9.18 -18.29 -4.75
CA ASN A 61 -9.93 -18.78 -5.89
C ASN A 61 -10.87 -17.70 -6.44
N GLU A 62 -11.34 -17.88 -7.68
CA GLU A 62 -12.18 -16.91 -8.40
C GLU A 62 -13.42 -16.47 -7.60
N ARG A 63 -14.17 -17.43 -7.04
CA ARG A 63 -15.35 -17.14 -6.21
C ARG A 63 -15.03 -16.27 -5.00
N ARG A 64 -13.87 -16.49 -4.35
CA ARG A 64 -13.43 -15.69 -3.20
C ARG A 64 -12.95 -14.31 -3.65
N ARG A 65 -12.25 -14.21 -4.78
CA ARG A 65 -11.87 -12.92 -5.37
C ARG A 65 -13.09 -12.05 -5.66
N ASP A 66 -14.15 -12.62 -6.24
CA ASP A 66 -15.40 -11.91 -6.50
C ASP A 66 -16.07 -11.40 -5.22
N ALA A 67 -16.10 -12.24 -4.17
CA ALA A 67 -16.64 -11.85 -2.87
C ALA A 67 -15.83 -10.71 -2.23
N ILE A 68 -14.49 -10.77 -2.33
CA ILE A 68 -13.59 -9.73 -1.84
C ILE A 68 -13.82 -8.42 -2.61
N ILE A 69 -13.83 -8.46 -3.94
CA ILE A 69 -14.08 -7.27 -4.78
C ILE A 69 -15.43 -6.64 -4.41
N THR A 70 -16.47 -7.45 -4.30
CA THR A 70 -17.83 -6.97 -3.96
C THR A 70 -17.83 -6.22 -2.63
N ARG A 71 -17.16 -6.75 -1.60
CA ARG A 71 -17.04 -6.08 -0.30
C ARG A 71 -16.19 -4.82 -0.34
N ILE A 72 -15.10 -4.82 -1.10
CA ILE A 72 -14.25 -3.63 -1.24
C ILE A 72 -15.01 -2.50 -1.94
N LEU A 73 -15.87 -2.81 -2.91
CA LEU A 73 -16.71 -1.82 -3.59
C LEU A 73 -17.72 -1.14 -2.65
N GLU A 74 -18.12 -1.78 -1.54
CA GLU A 74 -19.00 -1.19 -0.52
C GLU A 74 -18.31 -0.09 0.31
N LEU A 75 -16.97 -0.02 0.30
CA LEU A 75 -16.19 0.88 1.14
C LEU A 75 -16.22 2.35 0.68
N ASN A 76 -16.72 2.63 -0.54
CA ASN A 76 -16.74 3.98 -1.15
C ASN A 76 -15.40 4.74 -0.98
N GLN A 77 -14.29 4.01 -1.05
CA GLN A 77 -12.93 4.55 -0.91
C GLN A 77 -12.37 5.02 -2.25
N VAL A 78 -11.49 6.02 -2.22
CA VAL A 78 -10.75 6.43 -3.41
C VAL A 78 -9.46 5.61 -3.49
N SER A 79 -9.19 5.00 -4.64
CA SER A 79 -7.95 4.25 -4.86
C SER A 79 -7.05 5.02 -5.83
N VAL A 80 -5.77 5.14 -5.47
CA VAL A 80 -4.72 5.72 -6.33
C VAL A 80 -3.75 4.62 -6.72
N VAL A 81 -3.36 4.53 -7.99
CA VAL A 81 -2.40 3.52 -8.47
C VAL A 81 -1.30 4.22 -9.26
N VAL A 82 -0.06 3.97 -8.86
CA VAL A 82 1.14 4.43 -9.58
C VAL A 82 1.89 3.21 -10.11
N ALA A 83 2.25 3.27 -11.40
CA ALA A 83 2.89 2.19 -12.11
C ALA A 83 4.27 2.58 -12.64
N HIS A 84 5.19 1.61 -12.65
CA HIS A 84 6.47 1.68 -13.33
C HIS A 84 6.65 0.45 -14.23
N LEU A 85 7.07 0.67 -15.48
CA LEU A 85 7.38 -0.39 -16.44
C LEU A 85 8.82 -0.24 -16.91
N ASP A 86 9.64 -1.27 -16.74
CA ASP A 86 11.05 -1.26 -17.13
C ASP A 86 11.49 -2.68 -17.55
N ALA A 87 12.75 -2.83 -17.98
CA ALA A 87 13.37 -4.14 -18.16
C ALA A 87 13.50 -4.85 -16.79
N PRO A 88 13.38 -6.19 -16.73
CA PRO A 88 13.44 -6.94 -15.48
C PRO A 88 14.71 -6.66 -14.71
N GLN A 89 14.55 -6.40 -13.42
CA GLN A 89 15.64 -6.20 -12.48
C GLN A 89 15.62 -7.31 -11.44
N ARG A 90 16.79 -7.63 -10.88
CA ARG A 90 16.88 -8.56 -9.73
C ARG A 90 16.25 -8.00 -8.46
N LYS A 91 16.06 -6.68 -8.41
CA LYS A 91 15.80 -5.90 -7.20
C LYS A 91 14.76 -4.82 -7.49
N ASN A 92 13.72 -4.78 -6.67
CA ASN A 92 12.56 -3.90 -6.85
C ASN A 92 12.77 -2.52 -6.22
N GLU A 93 13.82 -2.32 -5.43
CA GLU A 93 14.04 -1.12 -4.61
C GLU A 93 14.09 0.17 -5.44
N ARG A 94 14.64 0.13 -6.66
CA ARG A 94 14.64 1.29 -7.56
C ARG A 94 13.22 1.66 -8.02
N PHE A 95 12.42 0.66 -8.38
CA PHE A 95 11.05 0.87 -8.84
C PHE A 95 10.16 1.35 -7.72
N ARG A 96 10.25 0.71 -6.56
CA ARG A 96 9.56 1.12 -5.34
C ARG A 96 9.84 2.57 -5.00
N ARG A 97 11.12 2.98 -4.98
CA ARG A 97 11.49 4.36 -4.69
C ARG A 97 10.82 5.37 -5.62
N LYS A 98 10.82 5.10 -6.93
CA LYS A 98 10.18 5.98 -7.91
C LYS A 98 8.66 6.06 -7.75
N CYS A 99 8.01 4.91 -7.54
CA CYS A 99 6.56 4.87 -7.34
C CYS A 99 6.16 5.57 -6.03
N LEU A 100 6.90 5.33 -4.94
CA LEU A 100 6.67 5.98 -3.65
C LEU A 100 6.91 7.48 -3.74
N GLU A 101 8.01 7.91 -4.34
CA GLU A 101 8.29 9.35 -4.53
C GLU A 101 7.16 10.05 -5.30
N THR A 102 6.63 9.41 -6.34
CA THR A 102 5.46 9.92 -7.07
C THR A 102 4.23 10.04 -6.15
N LEU A 103 3.89 8.98 -5.41
CA LEU A 103 2.76 8.99 -4.47
C LEU A 103 2.91 10.06 -3.38
N TYR A 104 4.12 10.30 -2.90
CA TYR A 104 4.39 11.29 -1.87
C TYR A 104 4.08 12.71 -2.34
N TYR A 105 4.43 13.05 -3.58
CA TYR A 105 4.08 14.34 -4.16
C TYR A 105 2.56 14.49 -4.32
N GLU A 106 1.88 13.48 -4.89
CA GLU A 106 0.42 13.49 -5.06
C GLU A 106 -0.30 13.64 -3.71
N PHE A 107 0.13 12.90 -2.68
CA PHE A 107 -0.49 12.95 -1.36
C PHE A 107 -0.28 14.26 -0.63
N GLN A 108 0.86 14.91 -0.83
CA GLN A 108 1.08 16.23 -0.28
C GLN A 108 0.15 17.28 -0.91
N GLU A 109 -0.06 17.24 -2.23
CA GLU A 109 -1.03 18.11 -2.89
C GLU A 109 -2.46 17.86 -2.37
N MET A 110 -2.77 16.61 -2.05
CA MET A 110 -4.04 16.22 -1.44
C MET A 110 -4.12 16.47 0.08
N SER A 111 -3.07 17.03 0.71
CA SER A 111 -2.96 17.21 2.17
C SER A 111 -3.09 15.91 2.99
N ILE A 112 -2.71 14.78 2.40
CA ILE A 112 -2.67 13.46 3.03
C ILE A 112 -1.29 13.27 3.64
N ASN A 113 -1.24 13.18 4.96
CA ASN A 113 0.01 13.12 5.70
C ASN A 113 0.14 11.87 6.59
N THR A 114 -0.81 10.94 6.56
CA THR A 114 -0.75 9.70 7.33
C THR A 114 -0.75 8.52 6.37
N LEU A 115 0.41 7.90 6.20
CA LEU A 115 0.63 6.79 5.29
C LEU A 115 0.97 5.53 6.08
N THR A 116 0.33 4.42 5.73
CA THR A 116 0.63 3.10 6.27
C THR A 116 1.07 2.18 5.15
N LEU A 117 2.29 1.66 5.26
CA LEU A 117 2.86 0.68 4.34
C LEU A 117 2.95 -0.68 5.05
N GLU A 118 2.79 -1.77 4.29
CA GLU A 118 3.16 -3.10 4.80
C GLU A 118 4.68 -3.16 5.02
N SER A 119 5.08 -3.59 6.23
CA SER A 119 6.49 -3.82 6.58
C SER A 119 7.08 -4.95 5.74
N ARG A 120 8.35 -4.79 5.36
CA ARG A 120 9.13 -5.76 4.59
C ARG A 120 10.22 -6.33 5.49
N THR A 121 11.45 -6.43 4.99
CA THR A 121 12.61 -6.73 5.84
C THR A 121 13.09 -5.47 6.55
N GLY A 122 13.60 -5.59 7.77
CA GLY A 122 14.14 -4.43 8.52
C GLY A 122 15.12 -3.54 7.73
N PRO A 123 16.05 -4.08 6.92
CA PRO A 123 16.90 -3.25 6.06
C PRO A 123 16.13 -2.50 4.96
N GLN A 124 15.10 -3.10 4.38
CA GLN A 124 14.26 -2.48 3.35
C GLN A 124 13.37 -1.38 3.93
N ASP A 125 12.80 -1.62 5.10
CA ASP A 125 12.01 -0.64 5.87
C ASP A 125 12.87 0.58 6.24
N ASN A 126 14.09 0.34 6.74
CA ASN A 126 15.04 1.42 7.01
C ASN A 126 15.44 2.24 5.76
N GLN A 127 15.49 1.61 4.58
CA GLN A 127 15.75 2.32 3.33
C GLN A 127 14.58 3.22 2.94
N ASP A 128 13.34 2.77 3.12
CA ASP A 128 12.14 3.57 2.86
C ASP A 128 12.06 4.76 3.83
N ILE A 129 12.28 4.52 5.13
CA ILE A 129 12.34 5.58 6.16
C ILE A 129 13.43 6.60 5.83
N THR A 130 14.63 6.14 5.47
CA THR A 130 15.75 7.02 5.11
C THR A 130 15.43 7.85 3.88
N HIS A 131 14.78 7.26 2.89
CA HIS A 131 14.37 7.96 1.68
C HIS A 131 13.35 9.08 1.98
N VAL A 132 12.29 8.77 2.73
CA VAL A 132 11.27 9.74 3.16
C VAL A 132 11.89 10.87 3.97
N ARG A 133 12.74 10.55 4.95
CA ARG A 133 13.46 11.56 5.75
C ARG A 133 14.35 12.47 4.90
N GLY A 134 14.98 11.91 3.86
CA GLY A 134 15.76 12.68 2.89
C GLY A 134 14.93 13.65 2.06
N LEU A 135 13.67 13.33 1.76
CA LEU A 135 12.73 14.24 1.11
C LEU A 135 12.24 15.32 2.08
N GLN A 136 11.91 14.94 3.31
CA GLN A 136 11.47 15.85 4.37
C GLN A 136 12.52 16.92 4.70
N SER A 137 13.79 16.51 4.84
CA SER A 137 14.89 17.45 5.17
C SER A 137 15.13 18.50 4.08
N ARG A 138 14.71 18.22 2.84
CA ARG A 138 14.77 19.14 1.71
C ARG A 138 13.52 20.03 1.61
N GLY A 139 12.56 19.89 2.53
CA GLY A 139 11.28 20.60 2.49
C GLY A 139 10.40 20.17 1.33
N LEU A 140 10.64 18.99 0.76
CA LEU A 140 9.87 18.52 -0.39
C LEU A 140 8.55 17.91 0.01
N VAL A 141 8.43 17.36 1.24
CA VAL A 141 7.28 16.61 1.74
C VAL A 141 7.10 16.74 3.26
N GLU A 142 5.86 16.74 3.76
CA GLU A 142 5.51 16.88 5.20
C GLU A 142 4.76 15.67 5.80
N MET A 143 4.81 14.51 5.14
CA MET A 143 4.09 13.29 5.54
C MET A 143 4.67 12.60 6.80
N ARG A 144 3.80 11.92 7.55
CA ARG A 144 4.12 10.97 8.62
C ARG A 144 3.85 9.55 8.12
N THR A 145 4.90 8.73 8.12
CA THR A 145 4.81 7.31 7.75
C THR A 145 4.73 6.46 9.02
N SER A 146 3.76 5.56 9.09
CA SER A 146 3.74 4.44 10.02
C SER A 146 3.89 3.12 9.26
N GLU A 147 4.54 2.15 9.87
CA GLU A 147 4.58 0.79 9.35
C GLU A 147 3.45 0.00 10.02
N SER A 148 2.66 -0.71 9.21
CA SER A 148 1.79 -1.75 9.75
C SER A 148 2.69 -2.91 10.13
N LEU A 149 2.61 -3.36 11.39
CA LEU A 149 3.26 -4.60 11.84
C LEU A 149 2.98 -5.70 10.82
N ALA A 150 4.03 -6.15 10.12
CA ALA A 150 3.97 -7.45 9.49
C ALA A 150 3.85 -8.47 10.63
N PRO A 151 2.90 -9.42 10.58
CA PRO A 151 3.05 -10.61 11.42
C PRO A 151 4.39 -11.23 11.03
N GLU A 152 5.19 -11.58 12.04
CA GLU A 152 6.47 -12.28 11.86
C GLU A 152 6.31 -13.33 10.76
N GLN A 153 7.12 -13.20 9.69
CA GLN A 153 7.16 -14.21 8.66
C GLN A 153 7.63 -15.51 9.34
N ASP A 154 6.72 -16.46 9.54
CA ASP A 154 7.06 -17.84 9.91
C ASP A 154 7.84 -18.40 8.71
N GLU A 155 9.17 -18.29 8.79
CA GLU A 155 10.10 -19.00 7.94
C GLU A 155 9.83 -20.50 8.09
N ARG A 156 8.98 -21.04 7.23
CA ARG A 156 8.91 -22.49 6.96
C ARG A 156 9.03 -22.72 5.47
N SER A 157 10.29 -22.80 5.03
CA SER A 157 10.69 -23.75 3.98
C SER A 157 10.81 -25.15 4.58
#